data_AF-A7ECL3-F1
#
_entry.id   AF-A7ECL3-F1
#
_cell.length_a   1.000
_cell.length_b   1.000
_cell.length_c   1.000
_cell.angle_alpha   90.00
_cell.angle_beta   90.00
_cell.angle_gamma   90.00
#
_symmetry.space_group_name_H-M   'P 1'
#
loop_
_entity.id
_entity.type
_entity.pdbx_description
1 polymer ?
#
loop_
_entity_poly.entity_id
_entity_poly.type
_entity_poly.pdbx_seq_one_letter_code
_entity_poly.pdbx_strand_id
1 'polypeptide(L)'
;MAHFIPEPAFLPFHKLFLDGDKVETYGRLVSWEEDDAVADLMFTERQFSPGDGLKAFELQEKIYPFLIKCCELILHDFVTSGALLDGTISTGITPDPVVTPEPGPSAVTEILPSLATISVEAPYRLPANINFERLRDIFAARLSAAEDYLFDLREDPGFFADTIIDWSEHRNDALLDTYGNPHPTGPHTHDF
;
A
#
# COMPACT_ATOMS: atom_id res chain seq x y z
N MET A 1 16.08 -11.15 -19.16
CA MET A 1 14.99 -12.14 -19.02
C MET A 1 14.31 -11.85 -17.70
N ALA A 2 13.05 -11.43 -17.72
CA ALA A 2 12.27 -11.24 -16.50
C ALA A 2 11.78 -12.63 -16.05
N HIS A 3 12.27 -13.11 -14.91
CA HIS A 3 11.76 -14.31 -14.27
C HIS A 3 10.51 -13.92 -13.50
N PHE A 4 9.37 -13.84 -14.18
CA PHE A 4 8.09 -13.71 -13.48
C PHE A 4 7.92 -14.98 -12.63
N ILE A 5 7.89 -14.84 -11.30
CA ILE A 5 7.72 -15.97 -10.38
C ILE A 5 6.40 -16.67 -10.74
N PRO A 6 6.43 -17.91 -11.26
CA PRO A 6 5.22 -18.66 -11.56
C PRO A 6 4.66 -19.18 -10.22
N GLU A 7 3.49 -18.68 -9.86
CA GLU A 7 2.81 -18.82 -8.57
C GLU A 7 3.63 -18.39 -7.33
N PRO A 8 3.06 -17.57 -6.43
CA PRO A 8 3.75 -17.21 -5.20
C PRO A 8 4.09 -18.48 -4.42
N ALA A 9 5.36 -18.67 -4.10
CA ALA A 9 5.80 -19.78 -3.24
C ALA A 9 5.02 -19.72 -1.92
N PHE A 10 4.13 -20.69 -1.73
CA PHE A 10 3.29 -20.77 -0.54
C PHE A 10 4.06 -21.52 0.55
N LEU A 11 4.47 -20.78 1.58
CA LEU A 11 5.04 -21.35 2.79
C LEU A 11 4.00 -21.21 3.91
N PRO A 12 3.34 -22.30 4.33
CA PRO A 12 2.26 -22.24 5.31
C PRO A 12 2.79 -21.77 6.68
N PHE A 13 1.92 -21.11 7.46
CA PHE A 13 2.21 -20.62 8.82
C PHE A 13 3.42 -19.68 8.94
N HIS A 14 3.79 -19.02 7.85
CA HIS A 14 4.85 -18.02 7.84
C HIS A 14 4.34 -16.69 7.30
N LYS A 15 4.85 -15.59 7.86
CA LYS A 15 4.57 -14.22 7.41
C LYS A 15 5.85 -13.44 7.20
N LEU A 16 5.87 -12.63 6.15
CA LEU A 16 6.99 -11.73 5.84
C LEU A 16 6.63 -10.31 6.26
N PHE A 17 7.54 -9.65 6.96
CA PHE A 17 7.38 -8.26 7.40
C PHE A 17 8.36 -7.34 6.69
N LEU A 18 7.85 -6.23 6.17
CA LEU A 18 8.59 -5.20 5.43
C LEU A 18 8.58 -3.85 6.17
N ASP A 19 8.44 -3.86 7.50
CA ASP A 19 8.29 -2.67 8.34
C ASP A 19 9.60 -2.28 9.07
N GLY A 20 10.68 -3.05 8.89
CA GLY A 20 11.97 -2.80 9.52
C GLY A 20 12.72 -1.60 8.95
N ASP A 21 13.48 -0.91 9.80
CA ASP A 21 14.36 0.21 9.46
C ASP A 21 15.80 -0.22 9.18
N LYS A 22 16.18 -1.42 9.63
CA LYS A 22 17.50 -2.04 9.47
C LYS A 22 17.43 -3.29 8.61
N VAL A 23 18.58 -3.64 8.04
CA VAL A 23 18.76 -4.86 7.22
C VAL A 23 18.30 -6.13 7.96
N GLU A 24 18.55 -6.21 9.28
CA GLU A 24 18.16 -7.37 10.10
C GLU A 24 16.66 -7.42 10.42
N THR A 25 15.96 -6.29 10.31
CA THR A 25 14.53 -6.16 10.67
C THR A 25 13.62 -6.15 9.45
N TYR A 26 14.13 -5.66 8.32
CA TYR A 26 13.39 -5.54 7.08
C TYR A 26 13.47 -6.85 6.29
N GLY A 27 12.32 -7.41 5.93
CA GLY A 27 12.26 -8.70 5.25
C GLY A 27 12.37 -9.90 6.19
N ARG A 28 12.10 -9.71 7.48
CA ARG A 28 12.03 -10.82 8.44
C ARG A 28 10.89 -11.77 8.09
N LEU A 29 11.21 -13.06 8.07
CA LEU A 29 10.25 -14.15 7.93
C LEU A 29 10.02 -14.75 9.31
N VAL A 30 8.77 -14.82 9.76
CA VAL A 30 8.42 -15.32 11.09
C VAL A 30 7.42 -16.45 10.98
N SER A 31 7.69 -17.54 11.70
CA SER A 31 6.79 -18.69 11.87
C SER A 31 5.75 -18.38 12.93
N TRP A 32 4.51 -18.83 12.72
CA TRP A 32 3.43 -18.70 13.71
C TRP A 32 3.63 -19.61 14.92
N GLU A 33 4.43 -20.67 14.78
CA GLU A 33 4.72 -21.60 15.89
C GLU A 33 5.68 -21.01 16.93
N GLU A 34 6.45 -19.99 16.54
CA GLU A 34 7.46 -19.36 17.40
C GLU A 34 6.90 -18.19 18.20
N ASP A 35 5.81 -17.56 17.72
CA ASP A 35 5.23 -16.37 18.33
C ASP A 35 3.72 -16.29 18.07
N ASP A 36 2.92 -16.60 19.09
CA ASP A 36 1.44 -16.55 19.05
C ASP A 36 0.93 -15.15 18.66
N ALA A 37 1.69 -14.07 18.93
CA ALA A 37 1.30 -12.72 18.56
C ALA A 37 1.33 -12.51 17.03
N VAL A 38 2.07 -13.34 16.28
CA VAL A 38 2.14 -13.27 14.81
C VAL A 38 0.83 -13.75 14.18
N ALA A 39 0.10 -14.67 14.85
CA ALA A 39 -1.22 -15.08 14.41
C ALA A 39 -2.22 -13.91 14.48
N ASP A 40 -2.21 -13.14 15.57
CA ASP A 40 -3.05 -11.95 15.73
C ASP A 40 -2.73 -10.86 14.69
N LEU A 41 -1.45 -10.74 14.34
CA LEU A 41 -0.97 -9.79 13.36
C LEU A 41 -1.50 -10.06 11.94
N MET A 42 -1.97 -11.28 11.63
CA MET A 42 -2.55 -11.64 10.33
C MET A 42 -3.65 -10.69 9.88
N PHE A 43 -4.45 -10.16 10.82
CA PHE A 43 -5.58 -9.28 10.53
C PHE A 43 -5.20 -7.80 10.34
N THR A 44 -3.92 -7.43 10.52
CA THR A 44 -3.48 -6.02 10.48
C THR A 44 -3.12 -5.52 9.08
N GLU A 45 -3.23 -6.36 8.04
CA GLU A 45 -2.86 -6.08 6.63
C GLU A 45 -1.43 -5.53 6.41
N ARG A 46 -0.59 -5.48 7.45
CA ARG A 46 0.79 -4.98 7.39
C ARG A 46 1.83 -6.02 6.98
N GLN A 47 1.43 -7.29 6.85
CA GLN A 47 2.33 -8.38 6.46
C GLN A 47 2.01 -8.93 5.08
N PHE A 48 3.02 -9.48 4.46
CA PHE A 48 2.91 -10.18 3.19
C PHE A 48 2.93 -11.69 3.40
N SER A 49 2.24 -12.42 2.52
CA SER A 49 2.59 -13.83 2.31
C SER A 49 4.05 -13.91 1.85
N PRO A 50 4.80 -14.98 2.15
CA PRO A 50 6.19 -15.10 1.70
C PRO A 50 6.32 -14.95 0.18
N GLY A 51 5.40 -15.52 -0.59
CA GLY A 51 5.38 -15.39 -2.04
C GLY A 51 5.07 -13.98 -2.55
N ASP A 52 4.13 -13.25 -1.94
CA ASP A 52 3.84 -11.86 -2.34
C ASP A 52 4.95 -10.89 -1.90
N GLY A 53 5.57 -11.17 -0.75
CA GLY A 53 6.73 -10.45 -0.28
C GLY A 53 7.94 -10.59 -1.21
N LEU A 54 8.16 -11.79 -1.77
CA LEU A 54 9.20 -11.99 -2.80
C LEU A 54 8.94 -11.19 -4.07
N LYS A 55 7.68 -11.09 -4.53
CA LYS A 55 7.32 -10.20 -5.65
C LYS A 55 7.60 -8.74 -5.32
N ALA A 56 7.30 -8.32 -4.08
CA ALA A 56 7.61 -6.97 -3.62
C ALA A 56 9.13 -6.70 -3.65
N PHE A 57 9.96 -7.65 -3.23
CA PHE A 57 11.42 -7.54 -3.34
C PHE A 57 11.91 -7.47 -4.77
N GLU A 58 11.38 -8.30 -5.68
CA GLU A 58 11.75 -8.24 -7.10
C GLU A 58 11.43 -6.86 -7.68
N LEU A 59 10.25 -6.32 -7.34
CA LEU A 59 9.85 -4.99 -7.78
C LEU A 59 10.77 -3.91 -7.20
N GLN A 60 11.09 -3.98 -5.91
CA GLN A 60 12.01 -3.05 -5.24
C GLN A 60 13.42 -3.10 -5.84
N GLU A 61 13.92 -4.29 -6.17
CA GLU A 61 15.23 -4.47 -6.81
C GLU A 61 15.30 -3.77 -8.18
N LYS A 62 14.19 -3.69 -8.92
CA LYS A 62 14.14 -2.95 -10.20
C LYS A 62 13.90 -1.47 -10.02
N ILE A 63 12.98 -1.09 -9.13
CA ILE A 63 12.53 0.28 -8.97
C ILE A 63 13.57 1.14 -8.23
N TYR A 64 14.15 0.66 -7.14
CA TYR A 64 15.05 1.50 -6.34
C TYR A 64 16.31 1.96 -7.09
N PRO A 65 17.03 1.12 -7.84
CA PRO A 65 18.17 1.59 -8.62
C PRO A 65 17.78 2.61 -9.69
N PHE A 66 16.59 2.47 -10.27
CA PHE A 66 16.05 3.44 -11.21
C PHE A 66 15.75 4.78 -10.52
N LEU A 67 15.03 4.76 -9.41
CA LEU A 67 14.69 5.98 -8.65
C LEU A 67 15.94 6.68 -8.13
N ILE A 68 16.92 5.95 -7.61
CA ILE A 68 18.19 6.51 -7.15
C ILE A 68 18.88 7.24 -8.31
N LYS A 69 19.00 6.61 -9.48
CA LYS A 69 19.59 7.27 -10.67
C LYS A 69 18.80 8.52 -11.09
N CYS A 70 17.47 8.48 -11.03
CA CYS A 70 16.65 9.66 -11.30
C CYS A 70 16.94 10.78 -10.30
N CYS A 71 17.01 10.48 -9.01
CA CYS A 71 17.36 11.43 -7.97
C CYS A 71 18.77 12.00 -8.18
N GLU A 72 19.74 11.15 -8.54
CA GLU A 72 21.12 11.58 -8.83
C GLU A 72 21.19 12.55 -10.01
N LEU A 73 20.37 12.34 -11.05
CA LEU A 73 20.31 13.24 -12.21
C LEU A 73 19.59 14.55 -11.90
N ILE A 74 18.48 14.49 -11.18
CA ILE A 74 17.67 15.68 -10.83
C ILE A 74 18.41 16.54 -9.80
N LEU A 75 18.97 15.91 -8.76
CA LEU A 75 19.66 16.56 -7.64
C LEU A 75 21.19 16.48 -7.77
N HIS A 76 21.69 16.55 -8.99
CA HIS A 76 23.12 16.39 -9.31
C HIS A 76 24.05 17.33 -8.51
N ASP A 77 23.58 18.54 -8.18
CA ASP A 77 24.32 19.49 -7.33
C ASP A 77 24.54 18.96 -5.90
N PHE A 78 23.54 18.29 -5.33
CA PHE A 78 23.61 17.69 -4.00
C PHE A 78 24.44 16.41 -3.98
N VAL A 79 24.40 15.62 -5.08
CA VAL A 79 25.30 14.46 -5.27
C VAL A 79 26.75 14.91 -5.26
N THR A 80 27.07 15.93 -6.05
CA THR A 80 28.43 16.48 -6.18
C THR A 80 28.94 17.02 -4.84
N SER A 81 28.03 17.54 -4.02
CA SER A 81 28.31 18.07 -2.69
C SER A 81 28.34 17.00 -1.59
N GLY A 82 27.99 15.74 -1.90
CA GLY A 82 27.93 14.64 -0.92
C GLY A 82 26.78 14.71 0.08
N ALA A 83 25.80 15.62 -0.13
CA ALA A 83 24.76 15.95 0.83
C ALA A 83 23.46 15.11 0.67
N LEU A 84 23.34 14.30 -0.38
CA LEU A 84 22.11 13.57 -0.70
C LEU A 84 21.73 12.52 0.37
N LEU A 85 22.72 11.93 1.04
CA LEU A 85 22.55 10.94 2.10
C LEU A 85 22.71 11.54 3.51
N ASP A 86 23.02 12.83 3.61
CA ASP A 86 23.16 13.50 4.89
C ASP A 86 21.77 13.82 5.44
N GLY A 87 21.49 13.37 6.67
CA GLY A 87 20.16 13.51 7.31
C GLY A 87 19.73 14.97 7.52
N THR A 88 20.65 15.91 7.29
CA THR A 88 20.42 17.35 7.26
C THR A 88 20.38 17.87 5.84
N ILE A 89 19.44 17.38 5.02
CA ILE A 89 19.02 18.13 3.83
C ILE A 89 18.42 19.42 4.36
N SER A 90 19.20 20.51 4.34
CA SER A 90 18.63 21.84 4.49
C SER A 90 17.64 21.98 3.36
N THR A 91 16.35 21.76 3.65
CA THR A 91 15.26 22.20 2.81
C THR A 91 15.39 23.71 2.80
N GLY A 92 16.24 24.22 1.91
CA GLY A 92 16.49 25.62 1.66
C GLY A 92 15.27 26.23 1.00
N ILE A 93 14.11 26.10 1.65
CA ILE A 93 12.99 27.01 1.47
C ILE A 93 13.39 28.25 2.29
N THR A 94 14.44 28.95 1.84
CA THR A 94 14.34 30.40 1.91
C THR A 94 13.11 30.73 1.08
N PRO A 95 12.02 31.25 1.67
CA PRO A 95 10.91 31.73 0.86
C PRO A 95 11.53 32.74 -0.10
N ASP A 96 11.52 32.43 -1.39
CA ASP A 96 11.89 33.43 -2.39
C ASP A 96 11.08 34.68 -2.04
N PRO A 97 11.73 35.86 -1.94
CA PRO A 97 10.99 37.09 -1.72
C PRO A 97 9.94 37.13 -2.82
N VAL A 98 8.67 37.26 -2.43
CA VAL A 98 7.54 37.41 -3.34
C VAL A 98 7.87 38.59 -4.26
N VAL A 99 8.45 38.30 -5.42
CA VAL A 99 8.61 39.29 -6.48
C VAL A 99 7.19 39.50 -6.97
N THR A 100 6.59 40.57 -6.46
CA THR A 100 5.34 41.09 -7.00
C THR A 100 5.61 41.32 -8.48
N PRO A 101 4.90 40.64 -9.41
CA PRO A 101 5.19 40.81 -10.82
C PRO A 101 4.86 42.26 -11.19
N GLU A 102 5.90 43.04 -11.51
CA GLU A 102 5.68 44.28 -12.22
C GLU A 102 4.99 43.93 -13.56
N PRO A 103 3.98 44.70 -13.97
CA PRO A 103 3.25 44.45 -15.21
C PRO A 103 4.14 44.81 -16.41
N GLY A 104 4.99 43.88 -16.81
CA GLY A 104 5.76 43.94 -18.04
C GLY A 104 4.85 43.67 -19.25
N PRO A 105 4.83 44.54 -20.28
CA PRO A 105 3.97 44.38 -21.44
C PRO A 105 4.57 43.40 -22.45
N SER A 106 4.51 42.09 -22.19
CA SER A 106 4.54 41.02 -23.21
C SER A 106 4.81 39.66 -22.57
N ALA A 107 3.75 38.89 -22.34
CA ALA A 107 3.81 37.43 -22.29
C ALA A 107 2.43 36.88 -22.66
N VAL A 108 1.98 37.15 -23.90
CA VAL A 108 0.77 36.54 -24.50
C VAL A 108 1.12 35.18 -25.12
N THR A 109 2.01 34.41 -24.49
CA THR A 109 2.48 33.12 -25.05
C THR A 109 2.66 32.00 -24.03
N GLU A 110 2.20 32.17 -22.80
CA GLU A 110 1.93 31.02 -21.96
C GLU A 110 0.54 30.49 -22.35
N ILE A 111 0.53 29.39 -23.10
CA ILE A 111 -0.70 28.64 -23.37
C ILE A 111 -1.17 28.12 -22.02
N LEU A 112 -2.04 28.88 -21.35
CA LEU A 112 -2.77 28.41 -20.18
C LEU A 112 -3.42 27.06 -20.57
N PRO A 113 -3.19 25.99 -19.80
CA PRO A 113 -3.80 24.71 -20.11
C PRO A 113 -5.31 24.89 -20.18
N SER A 114 -5.92 24.34 -21.24
CA SER A 114 -7.36 24.37 -21.42
C SER A 114 -8.06 23.80 -20.18
N LEU A 115 -9.20 24.36 -19.80
CA LEU A 115 -10.03 23.86 -18.70
C LEU A 115 -10.33 22.36 -18.84
N ALA A 116 -10.45 21.87 -20.08
CA ALA A 116 -10.62 20.44 -20.36
C ALA A 116 -9.38 19.62 -19.97
N THR A 117 -8.17 20.12 -20.27
CA THR A 117 -6.90 19.49 -19.88
C THR A 117 -6.75 19.48 -18.36
N ILE A 118 -7.07 20.59 -17.69
CA ILE A 118 -7.06 20.69 -16.21
C ILE A 118 -8.03 19.69 -15.59
N SER A 119 -9.22 19.51 -16.17
CA SER A 119 -10.23 18.59 -15.63
C SER A 119 -9.85 17.11 -15.83
N VAL A 120 -9.19 16.76 -16.93
CA VAL A 120 -8.75 15.38 -17.20
C VAL A 120 -7.56 15.01 -16.30
N GLU A 121 -6.69 15.98 -16.01
CA GLU A 121 -5.52 15.77 -15.16
C GLU A 121 -5.82 15.93 -13.66
N ALA A 122 -6.98 16.51 -13.31
CA ALA A 122 -7.37 16.76 -11.92
C ALA A 122 -7.29 15.54 -10.97
N PRO A 123 -7.66 14.31 -11.37
CA PRO A 123 -7.54 13.13 -10.51
C PRO A 123 -6.09 12.68 -10.27
N TYR A 124 -5.19 12.99 -11.20
CA TYR A 124 -3.79 12.58 -11.17
C TYR A 124 -2.87 13.67 -10.62
N ARG A 125 -3.38 14.89 -10.47
CA ARG A 125 -2.63 16.01 -9.90
C ARG A 125 -2.61 15.87 -8.39
N LEU A 126 -1.41 16.00 -7.80
CA LEU A 126 -1.26 16.07 -6.35
C LEU A 126 -2.15 17.22 -5.82
N PRO A 127 -3.03 16.96 -4.83
CA PRO A 127 -3.83 18.01 -4.23
C PRO A 127 -2.92 19.12 -3.72
N ALA A 128 -3.13 20.35 -4.20
CA ALA A 128 -2.29 21.49 -3.82
C ALA A 128 -2.30 21.74 -2.29
N ASN A 129 -3.37 21.33 -1.61
CA ASN A 129 -3.46 21.30 -0.15
C ASN A 129 -4.24 20.06 0.30
N ILE A 130 -3.74 19.39 1.34
CA ILE A 130 -4.45 18.28 2.00
C ILE A 130 -5.62 18.89 2.80
N ASN A 131 -6.85 18.46 2.51
CA ASN A 131 -8.03 18.89 3.25
C ASN A 131 -8.33 17.89 4.37
N PHE A 132 -7.84 18.19 5.58
CA PHE A 132 -8.01 17.34 6.76
C PHE A 132 -9.47 17.22 7.23
N GLU A 133 -10.30 18.25 7.01
CA GLU A 133 -11.72 18.19 7.34
C GLU A 133 -12.44 17.16 6.46
N ARG A 134 -12.16 17.18 5.16
CA ARG A 134 -12.71 16.18 4.23
C ARG A 134 -12.26 14.76 4.59
N LEU A 135 -10.99 14.57 4.99
CA LEU A 135 -10.52 13.27 5.45
C LEU A 135 -11.24 12.83 6.72
N ARG A 136 -11.40 13.73 7.69
CA ARG A 136 -12.15 13.48 8.93
C ARG A 136 -13.59 13.05 8.63
N ASP A 137 -14.27 13.74 7.71
CA ASP A 137 -15.63 13.39 7.29
C ASP A 137 -15.70 12.01 6.61
N ILE A 138 -14.72 11.66 5.78
CA ILE A 138 -14.64 10.33 5.15
C ILE A 138 -14.44 9.25 6.22
N PHE A 139 -13.56 9.47 7.20
CA PHE A 139 -13.36 8.52 8.29
C PHE A 139 -14.60 8.38 9.16
N ALA A 140 -15.27 9.49 9.49
CA ALA A 140 -16.51 9.47 10.25
C ALA A 140 -17.62 8.71 9.50
N ALA A 141 -17.76 8.92 8.19
CA ALA A 141 -18.72 8.20 7.36
C ALA A 141 -18.40 6.70 7.29
N ARG A 142 -17.13 6.32 7.15
CA ARG A 142 -16.69 4.91 7.18
C ARG A 142 -16.95 4.26 8.53
N LEU A 143 -16.71 4.97 9.62
CA LEU A 143 -17.00 4.49 10.97
C LEU A 143 -18.50 4.25 11.15
N SER A 144 -19.34 5.23 10.79
CA SER A 144 -20.80 5.10 10.86
C SER A 144 -21.30 3.90 10.05
N ALA A 145 -20.80 3.71 8.83
CA ALA A 145 -21.18 2.57 8.00
C ALA A 145 -20.74 1.21 8.61
N ALA A 146 -19.60 1.18 9.30
CA ALA A 146 -19.14 -0.02 9.99
C ALA A 146 -19.97 -0.32 11.25
N GLU A 147 -20.41 0.71 11.97
CA GLU A 147 -21.34 0.56 13.09
C GLU A 147 -22.70 0.02 12.62
N ASP A 148 -23.27 0.61 11.57
CA ASP A 148 -24.52 0.14 10.95
C ASP A 148 -24.39 -1.34 10.52
N TYR A 149 -23.28 -1.70 9.87
CA TYR A 149 -23.00 -3.08 9.48
C TYR A 149 -22.97 -4.05 10.67
N LEU A 150 -22.39 -3.65 11.81
CA LEU A 150 -22.38 -4.47 13.02
C LEU A 150 -23.76 -4.60 13.66
N PHE A 151 -24.58 -3.55 13.59
CA PHE A 151 -25.97 -3.62 14.04
C PHE A 151 -26.79 -4.57 13.15
N ASP A 152 -26.67 -4.47 11.84
CA ASP A 152 -27.34 -5.38 10.90
C ASP A 152 -26.93 -6.84 11.14
N LEU A 153 -25.64 -7.08 11.36
CA LEU A 153 -25.11 -8.42 11.68
C LEU A 153 -25.69 -9.00 12.98
N ARG A 154 -26.05 -8.15 13.94
CA ARG A 154 -26.59 -8.56 15.25
C ARG A 154 -28.11 -8.69 15.25
N GLU A 155 -28.80 -7.79 14.58
CA GLU A 155 -30.26 -7.61 14.69
C GLU A 155 -31.02 -8.31 13.56
N ASP A 156 -30.43 -8.45 12.37
CA ASP A 156 -31.04 -9.16 11.24
C ASP A 156 -30.42 -10.55 11.04
N PRO A 157 -31.15 -11.63 11.38
CA PRO A 157 -30.67 -12.99 11.18
C PRO A 157 -30.50 -13.36 9.70
N GLY A 158 -31.22 -12.71 8.78
CA GLY A 158 -31.06 -12.90 7.34
C GLY A 158 -29.74 -12.34 6.84
N PHE A 159 -29.46 -11.08 7.16
CA PHE A 159 -28.17 -10.43 6.86
C PHE A 159 -26.97 -11.19 7.46
N PHE A 160 -27.11 -11.68 8.69
CA PHE A 160 -26.11 -12.54 9.32
C PHE A 160 -25.86 -13.83 8.54
N ALA A 161 -26.93 -14.55 8.15
CA ALA A 161 -26.80 -15.79 7.40
C ALA A 161 -26.12 -15.56 6.05
N ASP A 162 -26.55 -14.55 5.30
CA ASP A 162 -25.96 -14.20 4.00
C ASP A 162 -24.48 -13.82 4.14
N THR A 163 -24.12 -13.05 5.16
CA THR A 163 -22.72 -12.66 5.44
C THR A 163 -21.85 -13.87 5.76
N ILE A 164 -22.31 -14.78 6.63
CA ILE A 164 -21.58 -15.99 6.99
C ILE A 164 -21.40 -16.91 5.77
N ILE A 165 -22.44 -17.03 4.93
CA ILE A 165 -22.38 -17.84 3.71
C ILE A 165 -21.37 -17.24 2.73
N ASP A 166 -21.44 -15.94 2.44
CA ASP A 166 -20.48 -15.26 1.57
C ASP A 166 -19.04 -15.46 2.09
N TRP A 167 -18.80 -15.24 3.39
CA TRP A 167 -17.49 -15.49 3.99
C TRP A 167 -17.05 -16.95 3.84
N SER A 168 -17.97 -17.90 3.94
CA SER A 168 -17.67 -19.33 3.76
C SER A 168 -17.29 -19.68 2.32
N GLU A 169 -17.90 -19.02 1.32
CA GLU A 169 -17.64 -19.25 -0.09
C GLU A 169 -16.24 -18.74 -0.51
N HIS A 170 -15.73 -17.70 0.14
CA HIS A 170 -14.39 -17.15 -0.13
C HIS A 170 -13.27 -17.81 0.66
N ARG A 171 -13.56 -18.82 1.49
CA ARG A 171 -12.51 -19.56 2.17
C ARG A 171 -11.80 -20.50 1.19
N ASN A 172 -10.48 -20.51 1.25
CA ASN A 172 -9.65 -21.39 0.43
C ASN A 172 -9.90 -22.88 0.67
N ASP A 173 -10.52 -23.23 1.80
CA ASP A 173 -10.75 -24.61 2.20
C ASP A 173 -11.93 -25.27 1.47
N ALA A 174 -12.77 -24.48 0.81
CA ALA A 174 -13.79 -24.95 -0.13
C ALA A 174 -13.21 -25.35 -1.50
N LEU A 175 -11.97 -24.96 -1.81
CA LEU A 175 -11.30 -25.31 -3.06
C LEU A 175 -10.64 -26.70 -2.94
N LEU A 176 -10.71 -27.48 -4.02
CA LEU A 176 -9.96 -28.73 -4.12
C LEU A 176 -8.49 -28.44 -4.38
N ASP A 177 -7.62 -29.30 -3.86
CA ASP A 177 -6.19 -29.26 -4.16
C ASP A 177 -5.90 -29.58 -5.64
N THR A 178 -4.63 -29.47 -6.02
CA THR A 178 -4.17 -29.75 -7.41
C THR A 178 -4.38 -31.20 -7.85
N TYR A 179 -4.67 -32.11 -6.92
CA TYR A 179 -4.97 -33.52 -7.16
C TYR A 179 -6.49 -33.83 -7.08
N GLY A 180 -7.33 -32.81 -6.86
CA GLY A 180 -8.78 -32.94 -6.75
C GLY A 180 -9.27 -33.42 -5.37
N ASN A 181 -8.41 -33.44 -4.35
CA ASN A 181 -8.78 -33.79 -2.98
C ASN A 181 -9.23 -32.54 -2.19
N PRO A 182 -10.00 -32.71 -1.11
CA PRO A 182 -10.34 -31.60 -0.22
C PRO A 182 -9.10 -30.93 0.37
N HIS A 183 -9.14 -29.59 0.51
CA HIS A 183 -8.03 -28.83 1.11
C HIS A 183 -7.74 -29.32 2.55
N PRO A 184 -6.46 -29.43 2.97
CA PRO A 184 -6.06 -29.96 4.28
C PRO A 184 -6.49 -29.13 5.51
N THR A 185 -7.20 -28.01 5.31
CA THR A 185 -7.82 -27.19 6.38
C THR A 185 -9.33 -27.07 6.22
N GLY A 186 -9.95 -27.90 5.37
CA GLY A 186 -11.39 -27.95 5.15
C GLY A 186 -12.17 -28.51 6.34
N PRO A 187 -13.50 -28.31 6.38
CA PRO A 187 -14.36 -28.79 7.46
C PRO A 187 -14.30 -30.31 7.67
N HIS A 188 -13.75 -31.06 6.71
CA HIS A 188 -13.49 -32.50 6.80
C HIS A 188 -12.31 -32.88 7.72
N THR A 189 -11.53 -31.91 8.21
CA THR A 189 -10.35 -32.19 9.06
C THR A 189 -10.60 -32.07 10.55
N HIS A 190 -11.83 -31.78 11.00
CA HIS A 190 -12.20 -31.76 12.40
C HIS A 190 -13.15 -32.92 12.74
N ASP A 191 -12.58 -34.10 12.99
CA ASP A 191 -13.22 -35.08 13.85
C ASP A 191 -13.09 -34.58 15.30
N PHE A 192 -14.21 -34.24 15.94
CA PHE A 192 -14.30 -34.01 17.39
C PHE A 192 -14.57 -35.32 18.12
#